data_AF-A0A0D6EUX0-F1
#
_entry.id   AF-A0A0D6EUX0-F1
#
_cell.length_a   1.000
_cell.length_b   1.000
_cell.length_c   1.000
_cell.angle_alpha   90.00
_cell.angle_beta   90.00
_cell.angle_gamma   90.00
#
_symmetry.space_group_name_H-M   'P 1'
#
loop_
_entity.id
_entity.type
_entity.pdbx_description
1 polymer ?
#
loop_
_entity_poly.entity_id
_entity_poly.type
_entity_poly.pdbx_seq_one_letter_code
_entity_poly.pdbx_strand_id
1 'polypeptide(L)'
;MSFAVSMLVFLGIASIIGTILKQNEPYENYIIKFGQFWFVFFEKIGLYDVYQSIWFLTILLFLVISTTLCVTKNTPIIFKDFLLFKDSLEEKSLLSFTHHLILKNTKKVNLSRVINYLKLEKFKVREKSKDNGDILIVAKKGDFQRLGYIFTHVGVVVICLGGLLDGNLFFKAQELLGYKKIETLDISASKVPEVSRLSITNPSFRANMTLAEGSSDNVAFVRKKDGYLVQDLPFKITLKDFRIEHYSTGMPKSFESDLIISDPELSQDITKTITVNHPFSYKGISIYQSDFQDGGTNLDIKLWNLLNSNAPQKINAKIFEKIKLDKDQLTYEFNDFRKFNILNLKEGVKEKPRNVGPSVTYKIRNNSGQAREYISYQVPMLIDDRSFFISGMRETPQEEFKYLKIPADKKGSIAEFISFKEALQNKILIEMVAKKMANQSVKSNNNLSVKQSFEDSVNKIMTLFVEGGFSNIAQNIDNNIPANEKEKAVQAYLKIIDIASIELYKNHFYLSDKEIDQSAIRFIQEALNAYSDMFLFGSPYYFELTNYEQKEASGLQLTKSPGQFWVYLGSLSLVLGIFSMIYLHERKLWLLIKAKGGAIIAVSSNRKNIDFELDYKKVSLAIKKIIQ
;
A
#
# COMPACT_ATOMS: atom_id res chain seq x y z
N MET A 1 -6.59 17.42 36.72
CA MET A 1 -6.77 16.13 36.03
C MET A 1 -7.71 16.22 34.84
N SER A 2 -8.86 16.91 34.95
CA SER A 2 -9.81 17.10 33.82
C SER A 2 -9.15 17.64 32.53
N PHE A 3 -8.28 18.66 32.64
CA PHE A 3 -7.60 19.25 31.48
C PHE A 3 -6.76 18.24 30.67
N ALA A 4 -5.90 17.46 31.32
CA ALA A 4 -5.06 16.47 30.63
C ALA A 4 -5.89 15.34 30.01
N VAL A 5 -6.98 14.94 30.65
CA VAL A 5 -7.93 13.94 30.10
C VAL A 5 -8.63 14.50 28.86
N SER A 6 -9.09 15.75 28.88
CA SER A 6 -9.68 16.40 27.71
C SER A 6 -8.71 16.50 26.53
N MET A 7 -7.44 16.85 26.79
CA MET A 7 -6.40 16.90 25.75
C MET A 7 -6.11 15.52 25.15
N LEU A 8 -6.07 14.48 25.99
CA LEU A 8 -5.90 13.10 25.53
C LEU A 8 -7.07 12.64 24.64
N VAL A 9 -8.32 12.99 25.00
CA VAL A 9 -9.50 12.67 24.19
C VAL A 9 -9.43 13.36 22.82
N PHE A 10 -9.07 14.65 22.80
CA PHE A 10 -8.92 15.38 21.53
C PHE A 10 -7.83 14.77 20.65
N LEU A 11 -6.69 14.41 21.24
CA LEU A 11 -5.60 13.74 20.54
C LEU A 11 -6.03 12.36 20.00
N GLY A 12 -6.86 11.63 20.76
CA GLY A 12 -7.48 10.38 20.32
C GLY A 12 -8.36 10.56 19.08
N ILE A 13 -9.26 11.57 19.09
CA ILE A 13 -10.12 11.89 17.94
C ILE A 13 -9.28 12.27 16.71
N ALA A 14 -8.28 13.14 16.90
CA ALA A 14 -7.33 13.50 15.85
C ALA A 14 -6.63 12.29 15.23
N SER A 15 -6.17 11.36 16.07
CA SER A 15 -5.49 10.13 15.62
C SER A 15 -6.44 9.21 14.84
N ILE A 16 -7.72 9.12 15.23
CA ILE A 16 -8.73 8.36 14.48
C ILE A 16 -8.90 8.94 13.08
N ILE A 17 -9.07 10.27 12.97
CA ILE A 17 -9.20 10.95 11.68
C ILE A 17 -7.96 10.69 10.81
N GLY A 18 -6.77 10.84 11.37
CA GLY A 18 -5.50 10.60 10.69
C GLY A 18 -5.27 9.13 10.28
N THR A 19 -5.99 8.19 10.89
CA THR A 19 -5.93 6.76 10.52
C THR A 19 -6.89 6.43 9.37
N ILE A 20 -8.06 7.06 9.34
CA ILE A 20 -9.07 6.86 8.29
C ILE A 20 -8.63 7.52 6.97
N LEU A 21 -8.04 8.72 7.06
CA LEU A 21 -7.52 9.45 5.92
C LEU A 21 -6.08 9.02 5.66
N LYS A 22 -5.81 8.39 4.50
CA LYS A 22 -4.43 8.11 4.06
C LYS A 22 -3.59 9.38 4.14
N GLN A 23 -2.47 9.35 4.84
CA GLN A 23 -1.63 10.52 5.12
C GLN A 23 -0.50 10.67 4.10
N ASN A 24 -0.09 11.91 3.79
CA ASN A 24 1.03 12.23 2.89
C ASN A 24 0.93 11.61 1.48
N GLU A 25 -0.27 11.47 0.92
CA GLU A 25 -0.47 11.14 -0.50
C GLU A 25 -0.24 12.38 -1.38
N PRO A 26 0.07 12.21 -2.68
CA PRO A 26 0.07 13.29 -3.65
C PRO A 26 -1.24 14.08 -3.63
N TYR A 27 -1.15 15.41 -3.74
CA TYR A 27 -2.32 16.29 -3.69
C TYR A 27 -3.37 15.97 -4.74
N GLU A 28 -2.95 15.56 -5.94
CA GLU A 28 -3.84 15.12 -7.03
C GLU A 28 -4.78 13.98 -6.58
N ASN A 29 -4.28 13.02 -5.81
CA ASN A 29 -5.08 11.91 -5.30
C ASN A 29 -6.18 12.40 -4.36
N TYR A 30 -5.90 13.41 -3.54
CA TYR A 30 -6.91 14.02 -2.66
C TYR A 30 -7.93 14.85 -3.44
N ILE A 31 -7.50 15.61 -4.45
CA ILE A 31 -8.38 16.41 -5.30
C ILE A 31 -9.35 15.50 -6.07
N ILE A 32 -8.85 14.40 -6.65
CA ILE A 32 -9.68 13.41 -7.36
C ILE A 32 -10.73 12.81 -6.42
N LYS A 33 -10.36 12.51 -5.17
CA LYS A 33 -11.24 11.82 -4.22
C LYS A 33 -12.29 12.74 -3.58
N PHE A 34 -11.93 13.99 -3.27
CA PHE A 34 -12.78 14.89 -2.47
C PHE A 34 -13.28 16.11 -3.25
N GLY A 35 -12.73 16.38 -4.43
CA GLY A 35 -12.96 17.60 -5.19
C GLY A 35 -12.19 18.81 -4.65
N GLN A 36 -12.08 19.85 -5.47
CA GLN A 36 -11.28 21.05 -5.16
C GLN A 36 -11.71 21.76 -3.87
N PHE A 37 -13.02 21.83 -3.59
CA PHE A 37 -13.55 22.55 -2.42
C PHE A 37 -13.09 21.93 -1.10
N TRP A 38 -13.34 20.63 -0.92
CA TRP A 38 -12.95 19.92 0.30
C TRP A 38 -11.44 19.79 0.44
N PHE A 39 -10.73 19.72 -0.69
CA PHE A 39 -9.27 19.72 -0.73
C PHE A 39 -8.68 20.94 -0.01
N VAL A 40 -9.05 22.15 -0.43
CA VAL A 40 -8.54 23.40 0.14
C VAL A 40 -8.88 23.51 1.63
N PHE A 41 -10.08 23.08 2.02
CA PHE A 41 -10.50 23.10 3.42
C PHE A 41 -9.66 22.17 4.31
N PHE A 42 -9.47 20.91 3.88
CA PHE A 42 -8.68 19.93 4.62
C PHE A 42 -7.18 20.26 4.64
N GLU A 43 -6.66 20.83 3.56
CA GLU A 43 -5.28 21.32 3.50
C GLU A 43 -5.06 22.44 4.53
N LYS A 44 -5.95 23.44 4.57
CA LYS A 44 -5.84 24.58 5.49
C LYS A 44 -5.81 24.16 6.97
N ILE A 45 -6.56 23.10 7.32
CA ILE A 45 -6.59 22.55 8.69
C ILE A 45 -5.41 21.59 8.94
N GLY A 46 -4.73 21.13 7.88
CA GLY A 46 -3.61 20.20 7.97
C GLY A 46 -4.02 18.74 8.17
N LEU A 47 -5.18 18.32 7.64
CA LEU A 47 -5.70 16.95 7.81
C LEU A 47 -4.96 15.90 6.96
N TYR A 48 -4.24 16.31 5.92
CA TYR A 48 -3.45 15.38 5.10
C TYR A 48 -2.13 14.96 5.75
N ASP A 49 -1.73 15.64 6.83
CA ASP A 49 -0.53 15.35 7.62
C ASP A 49 -0.78 15.67 9.12
N VAL A 50 -1.83 15.06 9.69
CA VAL A 50 -2.36 15.36 11.05
C VAL A 50 -1.26 15.25 12.10
N TYR A 51 -0.49 14.16 12.08
CA TYR A 51 0.52 13.84 13.09
C TYR A 51 1.66 14.85 13.17
N GLN A 52 1.86 15.63 12.10
CA GLN A 52 2.88 16.67 12.05
C GLN A 52 2.25 18.07 12.06
N SER A 53 0.92 18.20 12.05
CA SER A 53 0.24 19.49 12.04
C SER A 53 0.57 20.31 13.30
N ILE A 54 0.61 21.64 13.15
CA ILE A 54 1.00 22.55 14.24
C ILE A 54 0.05 22.40 15.44
N TRP A 55 -1.26 22.28 15.19
CA TRP A 55 -2.25 22.14 16.25
C TRP A 55 -2.09 20.81 17.00
N PHE A 56 -1.81 19.70 16.30
CA PHE A 56 -1.61 18.40 16.92
C PHE A 56 -0.36 18.40 17.81
N LEU A 57 0.76 18.91 17.29
CA LEU A 57 2.02 19.02 18.03
C LEU A 57 1.90 19.96 19.24
N THR A 58 1.12 21.03 19.11
CA THR A 58 0.84 21.95 20.23
C THR A 58 0.07 21.25 21.34
N ILE A 59 -0.99 20.51 21.01
CA ILE A 59 -1.77 19.74 22.00
C ILE A 59 -0.92 18.65 22.65
N LEU A 60 -0.11 17.95 21.86
CA LEU A 60 0.83 16.94 22.36
C LEU A 60 1.84 17.57 23.34
N LEU A 61 2.40 18.74 23.00
CA LEU A 61 3.33 19.47 23.87
C LEU A 61 2.67 19.88 25.19
N PHE A 62 1.46 20.45 25.15
CA PHE A 62 0.72 20.81 26.36
C PHE A 62 0.39 19.59 27.23
N LEU A 63 0.03 18.46 26.60
CA LEU A 63 -0.20 17.21 27.31
C LEU A 63 1.07 16.74 28.03
N VAL A 64 2.22 16.75 27.35
CA VAL A 64 3.52 16.39 27.94
C VAL A 64 3.87 17.30 29.12
N ILE A 65 3.73 18.61 28.97
CA ILE A 65 4.03 19.58 30.04
C ILE A 65 3.11 19.35 31.24
N SER A 66 1.79 19.23 31.00
CA SER A 66 0.80 19.04 32.06
C SER A 66 1.03 17.74 32.83
N THR A 67 1.23 16.63 32.12
CA THR A 67 1.47 15.32 32.73
C THR A 67 2.80 15.27 33.47
N THR A 68 3.85 15.91 32.94
CA THR A 68 5.15 16.05 33.60
C THR A 68 5.04 16.84 34.91
N LEU A 69 4.31 17.96 34.93
CA LEU A 69 4.07 18.73 36.15
C LEU A 69 3.28 17.93 37.20
N CYS A 70 2.27 17.16 36.77
CA CYS A 70 1.53 16.25 37.66
C CYS A 70 2.43 15.18 38.29
N VAL A 71 3.29 14.54 37.49
CA VAL A 71 4.25 13.54 37.99
C VAL A 71 5.23 14.18 38.97
N THR A 72 5.83 15.29 38.58
CA THR A 72 6.87 15.97 39.38
C THR A 72 6.33 16.41 40.74
N LYS A 73 5.09 16.91 40.79
CA LYS A 73 4.44 17.33 42.05
C LYS A 73 4.05 16.14 42.95
N ASN A 74 3.49 15.08 42.38
CA ASN A 74 2.91 13.98 43.17
C ASN A 74 3.92 12.90 43.55
N THR A 75 4.96 12.69 42.74
CA THR A 75 6.01 11.69 42.98
C THR A 75 6.65 11.83 44.37
N PRO A 76 7.16 13.00 44.81
CA PRO A 76 7.78 13.12 46.14
C PRO A 76 6.80 12.83 47.28
N ILE A 77 5.52 13.19 47.12
CA ILE A 77 4.48 12.91 48.12
C ILE A 77 4.25 11.40 48.22
N ILE A 78 4.14 10.70 47.09
CA ILE A 78 3.96 9.24 47.04
C ILE A 78 5.16 8.52 47.65
N PHE A 79 6.38 8.96 47.34
CA PHE A 79 7.60 8.36 47.91
C PHE A 79 7.72 8.60 49.43
N LYS A 80 7.36 9.80 49.92
CA LYS A 80 7.28 10.07 51.37
C LYS A 80 6.25 9.17 52.05
N ASP A 81 5.03 9.05 51.48
CA ASP A 81 3.98 8.16 51.99
C ASP A 81 4.39 6.67 51.97
N PHE A 82 5.17 6.25 50.97
CA PHE A 82 5.69 4.89 50.84
C PHE A 82 6.63 4.54 52.01
N LEU A 83 7.40 5.51 52.49
CA LEU A 83 8.34 5.34 53.61
C LEU A 83 7.67 5.51 54.99
N LEU A 84 6.67 6.39 55.10
CA LEU A 84 5.99 6.66 56.37
C LEU A 84 5.09 5.51 56.83
N PHE A 85 5.19 5.17 58.11
CA PHE A 85 4.19 4.35 58.82
C PHE A 85 3.38 5.32 59.68
N LYS A 86 2.07 5.44 59.44
CA LYS A 86 1.16 6.32 60.22
C LYS A 86 1.04 5.79 61.65
N ASP A 87 2.00 6.15 62.48
CA ASP A 87 2.27 5.61 63.82
C ASP A 87 1.81 6.54 64.95
N SER A 88 1.05 7.59 64.62
CA SER A 88 0.53 8.59 65.56
C SER A 88 -0.99 8.49 65.78
N LEU A 89 -1.64 7.41 65.35
CA LEU A 89 -3.11 7.29 65.47
C LEU A 89 -3.55 7.07 66.92
N GLU A 90 -4.47 7.91 67.38
CA GLU A 90 -5.12 7.79 68.68
C GLU A 90 -6.30 6.82 68.64
N GLU A 91 -6.72 6.37 69.83
CA GLU A 91 -7.85 5.44 69.98
C GLU A 91 -9.12 5.93 69.27
N LYS A 92 -9.47 7.22 69.43
CA LYS A 92 -10.65 7.82 68.80
C LYS A 92 -10.62 7.68 67.28
N SER A 93 -9.45 7.81 66.67
CA SER A 93 -9.28 7.65 65.23
C SER A 93 -9.44 6.19 64.81
N LEU A 94 -8.96 5.22 65.59
CA LEU A 94 -9.12 3.79 65.28
C LEU A 94 -10.59 3.35 65.30
N LEU A 95 -11.38 3.91 66.20
CA LEU A 95 -12.82 3.64 66.30
C LEU A 95 -13.64 4.25 65.14
N SER A 96 -13.09 5.25 64.45
CA SER A 96 -13.73 5.88 63.28
C SER A 96 -13.59 5.07 61.98
N PHE A 97 -12.75 4.03 61.94
CA PHE A 97 -12.63 3.18 60.75
C PHE A 97 -13.88 2.32 60.57
N THR A 98 -14.36 2.19 59.33
CA THR A 98 -15.50 1.33 58.98
C THR A 98 -15.27 -0.13 59.41
N HIS A 99 -14.04 -0.61 59.28
CA HIS A 99 -13.63 -1.98 59.61
C HIS A 99 -12.76 -1.98 60.86
N HIS A 100 -13.43 -1.96 62.02
CA HIS A 100 -12.77 -2.07 63.31
C HIS A 100 -13.38 -3.19 64.17
N LEU A 101 -12.55 -3.76 65.04
CA LEU A 101 -12.95 -4.77 66.01
C LEU A 101 -12.41 -4.36 67.39
N ILE A 102 -13.31 -4.23 68.36
CA ILE A 102 -12.96 -4.01 69.76
C ILE A 102 -12.96 -5.35 70.49
N LEU A 103 -11.84 -5.68 71.13
CA LEU A 103 -11.70 -6.82 72.02
C LEU A 103 -11.68 -6.29 73.46
N LYS A 104 -12.72 -6.60 74.23
CA LYS A 104 -12.79 -6.27 75.67
C LYS A 104 -12.13 -7.38 76.50
N ASN A 105 -11.43 -6.99 77.57
CA ASN A 105 -10.86 -7.89 78.58
C ASN A 105 -9.83 -8.91 78.05
N THR A 106 -8.68 -8.41 77.58
CA THR A 106 -7.59 -9.24 77.04
C THR A 106 -6.55 -9.56 78.13
N LYS A 107 -6.10 -10.83 78.22
CA LYS A 107 -4.93 -11.20 79.04
C LYS A 107 -3.64 -10.60 78.46
N LYS A 108 -2.49 -10.74 79.15
CA LYS A 108 -1.17 -10.28 78.69
C LYS A 108 -0.89 -10.79 77.27
N VAL A 109 -0.96 -9.90 76.28
CA VAL A 109 -0.88 -10.24 74.85
C VAL A 109 0.54 -10.65 74.48
N ASN A 110 0.71 -11.79 73.80
CA ASN A 110 2.01 -12.19 73.26
C ASN A 110 2.28 -11.45 71.92
N LEU A 111 2.93 -10.29 72.01
CA LEU A 111 3.26 -9.43 70.88
C LEU A 111 4.05 -10.17 69.78
N SER A 112 4.98 -11.04 70.18
CA SER A 112 5.83 -11.77 69.23
C SER A 112 5.01 -12.70 68.32
N ARG A 113 3.94 -13.33 68.85
CA ARG A 113 3.06 -14.21 68.08
C ARG A 113 2.22 -13.43 67.07
N VAL A 114 1.75 -12.23 67.44
CA VAL A 114 1.02 -11.35 66.53
C VAL A 114 1.93 -10.84 65.41
N ILE A 115 3.14 -10.38 65.74
CA ILE A 115 4.11 -9.88 64.76
C ILE A 115 4.51 -11.00 63.79
N ASN A 116 4.74 -12.23 64.30
CA ASN A 116 5.07 -13.38 63.46
C ASN A 116 3.93 -13.76 62.51
N TYR A 117 2.68 -13.76 62.98
CA TYR A 117 1.52 -13.99 62.12
C TYR A 117 1.42 -12.93 60.99
N LEU A 118 1.57 -11.65 61.34
CA LEU A 118 1.53 -10.57 60.35
C LEU A 118 2.67 -10.68 59.33
N LYS A 119 3.88 -11.07 59.74
CA LYS A 119 5.01 -11.34 58.83
C LYS A 119 4.72 -12.53 57.89
N LEU A 120 4.12 -13.62 58.39
CA LEU A 120 3.72 -14.78 57.58
C LEU A 120 2.67 -14.40 56.52
N GLU A 121 1.73 -13.52 56.86
CA GLU A 121 0.75 -12.96 55.91
C GLU A 121 1.35 -11.86 55.00
N LYS A 122 2.68 -11.70 55.00
CA LYS A 122 3.49 -10.78 54.19
C LYS A 122 3.25 -9.29 54.48
N PHE A 123 2.88 -8.93 55.70
CA PHE A 123 2.85 -7.54 56.14
C PHE A 123 4.24 -7.07 56.59
N LYS A 124 4.59 -5.82 56.22
CA LYS A 124 5.66 -5.07 56.86
C LYS A 124 5.12 -4.48 58.16
N VAL A 125 5.75 -4.80 59.29
CA VAL A 125 5.25 -4.46 60.64
C VAL A 125 6.20 -3.52 61.35
N ARG A 126 5.66 -2.52 62.05
CA ARG A 126 6.39 -1.65 62.97
C ARG A 126 5.63 -1.53 64.29
N GLU A 127 6.37 -1.61 65.39
CA GLU A 127 5.85 -1.45 66.76
C GLU A 127 6.21 -0.07 67.30
N LYS A 128 5.30 0.52 68.07
CA LYS A 128 5.53 1.76 68.81
C LYS A 128 4.83 1.73 70.16
N SER A 129 5.60 1.91 71.22
CA SER A 129 5.08 2.14 72.57
C SER A 129 4.64 3.60 72.72
N LYS A 130 3.49 3.83 73.35
CA LYS A 130 2.96 5.16 73.67
C LYS A 130 3.24 5.52 75.13
N ASP A 131 3.28 6.82 75.43
CA ASP A 131 3.60 7.35 76.77
C ASP A 131 2.62 6.91 77.86
N ASN A 132 1.40 6.54 77.48
CA ASN A 132 0.34 6.02 78.36
C ASN A 132 0.46 4.50 78.63
N GLY A 133 1.51 3.84 78.13
CA GLY A 133 1.75 2.40 78.27
C GLY A 133 1.08 1.52 77.20
N ASP A 134 0.33 2.10 76.27
CA ASP A 134 -0.29 1.36 75.17
C ASP A 134 0.74 0.98 74.10
N ILE A 135 0.47 -0.11 73.38
CA ILE A 135 1.34 -0.58 72.29
C ILE A 135 0.56 -0.53 70.98
N LEU A 136 1.08 0.21 70.00
CA LEU A 136 0.52 0.29 68.66
C LEU A 136 1.39 -0.52 67.68
N ILE A 137 0.78 -1.53 67.06
CA ILE A 137 1.35 -2.28 65.95
C ILE A 137 0.75 -1.75 64.64
N VAL A 138 1.61 -1.27 63.75
CA VAL A 138 1.22 -0.82 62.41
C VAL A 138 1.75 -1.82 61.38
N ALA A 139 0.86 -2.37 60.55
CA ALA A 139 1.19 -3.34 59.52
C ALA A 139 0.71 -2.87 58.14
N LYS A 140 1.57 -2.94 57.12
CA LYS A 140 1.24 -2.55 55.74
C LYS A 140 1.62 -3.61 54.72
N LYS A 141 0.84 -3.75 53.66
CA LYS A 141 1.04 -4.67 52.54
C LYS A 141 0.57 -4.00 51.24
N GLY A 142 1.25 -4.26 50.12
CA GLY A 142 0.83 -3.76 48.80
C GLY A 142 1.20 -2.31 48.47
N ASP A 143 2.22 -1.74 49.13
CA ASP A 143 2.64 -0.34 48.98
C ASP A 143 3.01 0.07 47.53
N PHE A 144 3.36 -0.92 46.68
CA PHE A 144 3.74 -0.71 45.28
C PHE A 144 2.58 -0.27 44.37
N GLN A 145 1.32 -0.41 44.81
CA GLN A 145 0.16 0.02 44.01
C GLN A 145 0.24 1.50 43.60
N ARG A 146 0.75 2.36 44.48
CA ARG A 146 0.87 3.80 44.22
C ARG A 146 1.98 4.16 43.22
N LEU A 147 2.98 3.28 43.03
CA LEU A 147 3.95 3.45 41.95
C LEU A 147 3.30 3.34 40.58
N GLY A 148 2.15 2.64 40.48
CA GLY A 148 1.43 2.53 39.24
C GLY A 148 1.02 3.88 38.64
N TYR A 149 0.63 4.84 39.48
CA TYR A 149 0.35 6.22 39.06
C TYR A 149 1.56 6.85 38.34
N ILE A 150 2.77 6.68 38.93
CA ILE A 150 4.02 7.23 38.40
C ILE A 150 4.35 6.56 37.07
N PHE A 151 4.35 5.22 37.03
CA PHE A 151 4.67 4.46 35.82
C PHE A 151 3.73 4.77 34.65
N THR A 152 2.43 4.93 34.89
CA THR A 152 1.48 5.27 33.83
C THR A 152 1.73 6.67 33.27
N HIS A 153 1.92 7.68 34.14
CA HIS A 153 2.12 9.05 33.66
C HIS A 153 3.50 9.24 33.02
N VAL A 154 4.56 8.65 33.61
CA VAL A 154 5.89 8.62 32.99
C VAL A 154 5.83 7.89 31.64
N GLY A 155 5.12 6.77 31.57
CA GLY A 155 4.91 6.03 30.32
C GLY A 155 4.29 6.90 29.22
N VAL A 156 3.21 7.62 29.53
CA VAL A 156 2.58 8.57 28.60
C VAL A 156 3.57 9.66 28.16
N VAL A 157 4.29 10.28 29.10
CA VAL A 157 5.28 11.33 28.78
C VAL A 157 6.37 10.79 27.85
N VAL A 158 6.93 9.63 28.16
CA VAL A 158 8.01 9.00 27.39
C VAL A 158 7.53 8.61 25.98
N ILE A 159 6.31 8.07 25.83
CA ILE A 159 5.72 7.79 24.52
C ILE A 159 5.57 9.07 23.71
N CYS A 160 5.03 10.13 24.31
CA CYS A 160 4.80 11.40 23.62
C CYS A 160 6.12 12.06 23.20
N LEU A 161 7.15 12.01 24.06
CA LEU A 161 8.50 12.49 23.72
C LEU A 161 9.12 11.67 22.59
N GLY A 162 8.95 10.34 22.59
CA GLY A 162 9.36 9.48 21.49
C GLY A 162 8.70 9.89 20.17
N GLY A 163 7.39 10.12 20.17
CA GLY A 163 6.66 10.63 19.01
C GLY A 163 7.12 12.01 18.53
N LEU A 164 7.51 12.90 19.45
CA LEU A 164 8.09 14.21 19.10
C LEU A 164 9.49 14.08 18.47
N LEU A 165 10.31 13.13 18.92
CA LEU A 165 11.64 12.84 18.37
C LEU A 165 11.59 12.28 16.94
N ASP A 166 10.58 11.44 16.66
CA ASP A 166 10.34 10.94 15.30
C ASP A 166 9.57 11.94 14.42
N GLY A 167 9.04 13.01 15.01
CA GLY A 167 8.30 14.05 14.33
C GLY A 167 9.20 15.04 13.57
N ASN A 168 8.64 15.66 12.53
CA ASN A 168 9.33 16.63 11.68
C ASN A 168 9.30 18.07 12.23
N LEU A 169 9.24 18.26 13.56
CA LEU A 169 9.11 19.60 14.16
C LEU A 169 10.27 20.51 13.75
N PHE A 170 11.50 19.96 13.77
CA PHE A 170 12.69 20.69 13.37
C PHE A 170 12.62 21.12 11.89
N PHE A 171 12.25 20.21 11.00
CA PHE A 171 12.04 20.50 9.59
C PHE A 171 10.95 21.56 9.38
N LYS A 172 9.79 21.46 10.04
CA LYS A 172 8.71 22.45 9.91
C LYS A 172 9.13 23.84 10.36
N ALA A 173 9.93 23.93 11.42
CA ALA A 173 10.51 25.21 11.83
C ALA A 173 11.45 25.77 10.74
N GLN A 174 12.27 24.92 10.12
CA GLN A 174 13.14 25.33 9.01
C GLN A 174 12.35 25.72 7.75
N GLU A 175 11.25 25.02 7.43
CA GLU A 175 10.34 25.35 6.33
C GLU A 175 9.68 26.71 6.56
N LEU A 176 9.16 26.96 7.76
CA LEU A 176 8.49 28.20 8.12
C LEU A 176 9.43 29.41 8.12
N LEU A 177 10.69 29.21 8.55
CA LEU A 177 11.74 30.23 8.50
C LEU A 177 12.34 30.40 7.09
N GLY A 178 11.94 29.59 6.11
CA GLY A 178 12.42 29.66 4.72
C GLY A 178 13.81 29.04 4.49
N TYR A 179 14.37 28.34 5.47
CA TYR A 179 15.68 27.65 5.34
C TYR A 179 15.60 26.36 4.52
N LYS A 180 14.41 25.76 4.42
CA LYS A 180 14.15 24.57 3.60
C LYS A 180 12.89 24.77 2.76
N LYS A 181 12.91 24.26 1.53
CA LYS A 181 11.80 24.36 0.58
C LYS A 181 11.56 23.00 -0.05
N ILE A 182 10.29 22.65 -0.25
CA ILE A 182 9.90 21.44 -0.96
C ILE A 182 10.15 21.66 -2.45
N GLU A 183 10.82 20.71 -3.10
CA GLU A 183 11.02 20.71 -4.55
C GLU A 183 9.82 20.10 -5.25
N THR A 184 9.34 20.75 -6.32
CA THR A 184 8.21 20.27 -7.12
C THR A 184 8.62 19.95 -8.55
N LEU A 185 9.81 20.36 -8.97
CA LEU A 185 10.33 20.03 -10.30
C LEU A 185 10.85 18.59 -10.32
N ASP A 186 10.50 17.87 -11.38
CA ASP A 186 11.06 16.55 -11.68
C ASP A 186 12.46 16.71 -12.30
N ILE A 187 13.47 16.73 -11.43
CA ILE A 187 14.88 16.90 -11.80
C ILE A 187 15.72 15.81 -11.15
N SER A 188 16.83 15.44 -11.80
CA SER A 188 17.80 14.50 -11.22
C SER A 188 18.25 14.96 -9.84
N ALA A 189 18.38 14.02 -8.90
CA ALA A 189 18.82 14.30 -7.53
C ALA A 189 20.11 15.13 -7.45
N SER A 190 21.03 14.95 -8.41
CA SER A 190 22.28 15.73 -8.49
C SER A 190 22.08 17.23 -8.74
N LYS A 191 20.95 17.61 -9.36
CA LYS A 191 20.59 19.00 -9.69
C LYS A 191 19.64 19.62 -8.66
N VAL A 192 19.18 18.86 -7.68
CA VAL A 192 18.28 19.36 -6.63
C VAL A 192 19.07 20.34 -5.74
N PRO A 193 18.56 21.57 -5.54
CA PRO A 193 19.28 22.60 -4.80
C PRO A 193 19.36 22.27 -3.30
N GLU A 194 20.40 22.75 -2.62
CA GLU A 194 20.67 22.50 -1.18
C GLU A 194 19.52 22.89 -0.23
N VAL A 195 18.71 23.88 -0.63
CA VAL A 195 17.50 24.28 0.12
C VAL A 195 16.44 23.18 0.15
N SER A 196 16.47 22.25 -0.81
CA SER A 196 15.56 21.11 -0.92
C SER A 196 16.22 19.78 -0.52
N ARG A 197 17.49 19.82 -0.05
CA ARG A 197 18.21 18.67 0.49
C ARG A 197 18.19 18.64 2.02
N LEU A 198 18.11 17.47 2.62
CA LEU A 198 18.22 17.22 4.05
C LEU A 198 19.59 16.61 4.34
N SER A 199 20.27 17.17 5.34
CA SER A 199 21.59 16.70 5.74
C SER A 199 21.55 15.28 6.31
N ILE A 200 22.68 14.58 6.22
CA ILE A 200 22.94 13.27 6.85
C ILE A 200 22.68 13.30 8.37
N THR A 201 22.85 14.47 9.01
CA THR A 201 22.62 14.66 10.44
C THR A 201 21.15 14.84 10.82
N ASN A 202 20.23 14.82 9.85
CA ASN A 202 18.80 14.92 10.10
C ASN A 202 18.38 13.88 11.18
N PRO A 203 17.74 14.30 12.29
CA PRO A 203 17.49 13.43 13.44
C PRO A 203 16.55 12.27 13.11
N SER A 204 15.53 12.52 12.29
CA SER A 204 14.54 11.53 11.89
C SER A 204 14.10 11.75 10.45
N PHE A 205 13.82 10.67 9.74
CA PHE A 205 13.22 10.72 8.41
C PHE A 205 12.61 9.38 8.03
N ARG A 206 11.69 9.43 7.06
CA ARG A 206 11.20 8.29 6.30
C ARG A 206 11.26 8.66 4.83
N ALA A 207 12.19 8.04 4.11
CA ALA A 207 12.49 8.34 2.72
C ALA A 207 12.37 7.06 1.88
N ASN A 208 12.06 7.21 0.60
CA ASN A 208 11.97 6.13 -0.36
C ASN A 208 13.11 6.25 -1.38
N MET A 209 13.67 5.13 -1.79
CA MET A 209 14.73 5.04 -2.78
C MET A 209 14.41 3.88 -3.71
N THR A 210 14.50 4.09 -5.01
CA THR A 210 14.33 3.02 -5.99
C THR A 210 15.67 2.77 -6.65
N LEU A 211 16.16 1.53 -6.57
CA LEU A 211 17.41 1.13 -7.21
C LEU A 211 17.10 0.04 -8.24
N ALA A 212 17.59 0.22 -9.46
CA ALA A 212 17.62 -0.84 -10.46
C ALA A 212 18.78 -1.79 -10.17
N GLU A 213 18.68 -3.04 -10.63
CA GLU A 213 19.76 -4.01 -10.50
C GLU A 213 21.07 -3.50 -11.13
N GLY A 214 22.16 -3.61 -10.35
CA GLY A 214 23.47 -3.06 -10.68
C GLY A 214 23.61 -1.55 -10.45
N SER A 215 22.53 -0.85 -10.09
CA SER A 215 22.57 0.58 -9.79
C SER A 215 22.85 0.84 -8.31
N SER A 216 23.32 2.05 -8.02
CA SER A 216 23.72 2.45 -6.68
C SER A 216 23.49 3.93 -6.45
N ASP A 217 23.06 4.27 -5.24
CA ASP A 217 22.75 5.64 -4.86
C ASP A 217 23.05 5.87 -3.36
N ASN A 218 23.24 7.12 -2.98
CA ASN A 218 23.42 7.57 -1.61
C ASN A 218 22.38 8.62 -1.21
N VAL A 219 21.32 8.78 -2.01
CA VAL A 219 20.21 9.67 -1.70
C VAL A 219 18.88 8.93 -1.67
N ALA A 220 17.95 9.44 -0.86
CA ALA A 220 16.58 8.96 -0.79
C ALA A 220 15.60 10.13 -0.80
N PHE A 221 14.36 9.89 -1.20
CA PHE A 221 13.35 10.93 -1.40
C PHE A 221 12.30 10.91 -0.29
N VAL A 222 12.14 12.04 0.41
CA VAL A 222 11.05 12.25 1.37
C VAL A 222 9.91 12.95 0.64
N ARG A 223 8.84 12.20 0.33
CA ARG A 223 7.64 12.77 -0.33
C ARG A 223 6.89 13.69 0.64
N LYS A 224 6.58 14.91 0.18
CA LYS A 224 5.83 15.90 0.95
C LYS A 224 4.93 16.73 0.04
N LYS A 225 3.64 16.79 0.38
CA LYS A 225 2.62 17.52 -0.37
C LYS A 225 2.57 17.06 -1.84
N ASP A 226 2.80 17.98 -2.75
CA ASP A 226 2.92 17.86 -4.20
C ASP A 226 4.37 17.73 -4.70
N GLY A 227 5.34 17.61 -3.78
CA GLY A 227 6.76 17.54 -4.11
C GLY A 227 7.57 16.60 -3.22
N TYR A 228 8.86 16.87 -3.12
CA TYR A 228 9.81 16.04 -2.39
C TYR A 228 10.98 16.84 -1.80
N LEU A 229 11.69 16.19 -0.88
CA LEU A 229 13.01 16.59 -0.40
C LEU A 229 13.98 15.43 -0.63
N VAL A 230 15.24 15.75 -0.84
CA VAL A 230 16.31 14.75 -0.98
C VAL A 230 17.01 14.56 0.34
N GLN A 231 17.01 13.36 0.89
CA GLN A 231 17.76 12.99 2.09
C GLN A 231 19.09 12.35 1.69
N ASP A 232 20.19 13.01 2.02
CA ASP A 232 21.54 12.46 1.82
C ASP A 232 21.83 11.38 2.88
N LEU A 233 22.50 10.31 2.47
CA LEU A 233 22.88 9.17 3.32
C LEU A 233 24.39 9.15 3.60
N PRO A 234 24.83 8.64 4.76
CA PRO A 234 26.25 8.54 5.11
C PRO A 234 26.98 7.41 4.37
N PHE A 235 26.28 6.60 3.59
CA PHE A 235 26.81 5.45 2.86
C PHE A 235 26.05 5.28 1.55
N LYS A 236 26.64 4.54 0.62
CA LYS A 236 26.02 4.18 -0.66
C LYS A 236 25.35 2.83 -0.55
N ILE A 237 24.20 2.68 -1.19
CA ILE A 237 23.47 1.41 -1.30
C ILE A 237 23.49 1.01 -2.77
N THR A 238 23.92 -0.21 -3.04
CA THR A 238 23.88 -0.84 -4.37
C THR A 238 22.90 -1.99 -4.33
N LEU A 239 22.00 -2.07 -5.31
CA LEU A 239 21.18 -3.26 -5.51
C LEU A 239 21.94 -4.22 -6.42
N LYS A 240 22.31 -5.39 -5.89
CA LYS A 240 22.99 -6.43 -6.68
C LYS A 240 22.00 -7.24 -7.50
N ASP A 241 20.93 -7.69 -6.86
CA ASP A 241 19.93 -8.59 -7.40
C ASP A 241 18.61 -8.40 -6.65
N PHE A 242 17.49 -8.47 -7.37
CA PHE A 242 16.16 -8.57 -6.78
C PHE A 242 15.46 -9.82 -7.30
N ARG A 243 14.96 -10.64 -6.38
CA ARG A 243 14.29 -11.89 -6.75
C ARG A 243 13.00 -12.09 -5.98
N ILE A 244 12.07 -12.76 -6.65
CA ILE A 244 10.81 -13.21 -6.08
C ILE A 244 10.88 -14.74 -5.98
N GLU A 245 11.01 -15.24 -4.76
CA GLU A 245 10.88 -16.67 -4.50
C GLU A 245 9.41 -17.06 -4.59
N HIS A 246 9.11 -18.20 -5.21
CA HIS A 246 7.75 -18.69 -5.36
C HIS A 246 7.59 -20.05 -4.68
N TYR A 247 6.41 -20.33 -4.14
CA TYR A 247 6.04 -21.69 -3.77
C TYR A 247 5.91 -22.57 -5.03
N SER A 248 5.90 -23.89 -4.87
CA SER A 248 5.62 -24.84 -5.96
C SER A 248 4.25 -24.62 -6.63
N THR A 249 3.34 -23.91 -5.96
CA THR A 249 2.04 -23.48 -6.47
C THR A 249 2.11 -22.28 -7.41
N GLY A 250 3.26 -21.61 -7.54
CA GLY A 250 3.44 -20.38 -8.31
C GLY A 250 3.04 -19.10 -7.58
N MET A 251 2.67 -19.16 -6.29
CA MET A 251 2.43 -17.96 -5.48
C MET A 251 3.75 -17.37 -4.96
N PRO A 252 3.92 -16.04 -4.95
CA PRO A 252 5.07 -15.39 -4.32
C PRO A 252 5.21 -15.78 -2.84
N LYS A 253 6.41 -16.17 -2.44
CA LYS A 253 6.82 -16.60 -1.10
C LYS A 253 7.58 -15.49 -0.38
N SER A 254 8.59 -14.92 -1.03
CA SER A 254 9.38 -13.81 -0.51
C SER A 254 9.83 -12.90 -1.65
N PHE A 255 9.98 -11.62 -1.33
CA PHE A 255 10.61 -10.61 -2.18
C PHE A 255 11.93 -10.27 -1.49
N GLU A 256 13.04 -10.51 -2.18
CA GLU A 256 14.39 -10.43 -1.62
C GLU A 256 15.23 -9.44 -2.40
N SER A 257 15.90 -8.54 -1.68
CA SER A 257 16.84 -7.59 -2.25
C SER A 257 18.23 -7.85 -1.70
N ASP A 258 19.18 -8.19 -2.57
CA ASP A 258 20.58 -8.33 -2.21
C ASP A 258 21.25 -6.97 -2.29
N LEU A 259 21.57 -6.40 -1.13
CA LEU A 259 22.14 -5.07 -1.00
C LEU A 259 23.62 -5.13 -0.68
N ILE A 260 24.38 -4.21 -1.26
CA ILE A 260 25.77 -3.92 -0.89
C ILE A 260 25.80 -2.51 -0.33
N ILE A 261 26.29 -2.39 0.91
CA ILE A 261 26.43 -1.12 1.61
C ILE A 261 27.91 -0.73 1.61
N SER A 262 28.22 0.36 0.94
CA SER A 262 29.57 0.92 0.84
C SER A 262 29.65 2.18 1.71
N ASP A 263 30.32 2.06 2.85
CA ASP A 263 30.58 3.17 3.76
C ASP A 263 32.02 3.68 3.55
N PRO A 264 32.24 4.98 3.30
CA PRO A 264 33.59 5.54 3.15
C PRO A 264 34.52 5.31 4.36
N GLU A 265 33.97 5.05 5.55
CA GLU A 265 34.74 4.77 6.77
C GLU A 265 35.15 3.29 6.91
N LEU A 266 34.58 2.39 6.09
CA LEU A 266 34.88 0.96 6.12
C LEU A 266 35.83 0.56 4.99
N SER A 267 36.74 -0.37 5.28
CA SER A 267 37.65 -0.94 4.27
C SER A 267 37.00 -2.03 3.41
N GLN A 268 35.84 -2.56 3.82
CA GLN A 268 35.12 -3.61 3.13
C GLN A 268 33.61 -3.32 3.11
N ASP A 269 32.99 -3.62 1.98
CA ASP A 269 31.54 -3.48 1.81
C ASP A 269 30.77 -4.51 2.64
N ILE A 270 29.60 -4.10 3.14
CA ILE A 270 28.68 -4.99 3.86
C ILE A 270 27.66 -5.52 2.85
N THR A 271 27.64 -6.83 2.62
CA THR A 271 26.60 -7.48 1.80
C THR A 271 25.48 -8.02 2.69
N LYS A 272 24.23 -7.69 2.37
CA LYS A 272 23.07 -8.17 3.12
C LYS A 272 21.86 -8.38 2.22
N THR A 273 21.22 -9.53 2.34
CA THR A 273 19.88 -9.78 1.79
C THR A 273 18.84 -9.29 2.79
N ILE A 274 17.89 -8.49 2.32
CA ILE A 274 16.70 -8.10 3.08
C ILE A 274 15.45 -8.67 2.43
N THR A 275 14.42 -8.90 3.24
CA THR A 275 13.10 -9.35 2.77
C THR A 275 12.00 -8.50 3.37
N VAL A 276 10.78 -8.61 2.85
CA VAL A 276 9.58 -8.01 3.47
C VAL A 276 9.56 -8.33 4.97
N ASN A 277 9.33 -7.31 5.81
CA ASN A 277 9.31 -7.37 7.29
C ASN A 277 10.63 -7.73 7.99
N HIS A 278 11.72 -7.96 7.26
CA HIS A 278 13.04 -8.23 7.83
C HIS A 278 14.06 -7.19 7.34
N PRO A 279 14.03 -5.96 7.91
CA PRO A 279 14.90 -4.88 7.50
C PRO A 279 16.35 -5.11 7.95
N PHE A 280 17.27 -4.41 7.28
CA PHE A 280 18.65 -4.26 7.73
C PHE A 280 18.86 -2.86 8.31
N SER A 281 19.44 -2.77 9.51
CA SER A 281 19.72 -1.49 10.17
C SER A 281 21.22 -1.21 10.21
N TYR A 282 21.63 -0.04 9.73
CA TYR A 282 23.02 0.41 9.74
C TYR A 282 23.10 1.92 10.02
N LYS A 283 24.03 2.34 10.90
CA LYS A 283 24.16 3.73 11.38
C LYS A 283 22.83 4.40 11.82
N GLY A 284 21.93 3.61 12.43
CA GLY A 284 20.61 4.07 12.88
C GLY A 284 19.57 4.26 11.77
N ILE A 285 19.88 3.86 10.54
CA ILE A 285 18.96 3.88 9.39
C ILE A 285 18.54 2.43 9.12
N SER A 286 17.25 2.16 9.18
CA SER A 286 16.64 0.88 8.84
C SER A 286 16.19 0.89 7.38
N ILE A 287 16.66 -0.07 6.61
CA ILE A 287 16.39 -0.26 5.17
C ILE A 287 15.38 -1.40 5.04
N TYR A 288 14.18 -1.07 4.58
CA TYR A 288 13.08 -2.01 4.35
C TYR A 288 12.92 -2.23 2.86
N GLN A 289 12.68 -3.49 2.46
CA GLN A 289 12.09 -3.76 1.16
C GLN A 289 10.60 -3.39 1.26
N SER A 290 10.18 -2.40 0.48
CA SER A 290 8.83 -1.85 0.53
C SER A 290 8.05 -2.01 -0.77
N ASP A 291 8.75 -2.04 -1.90
CA ASP A 291 8.13 -2.14 -3.22
C ASP A 291 9.10 -2.75 -4.24
N PHE A 292 8.62 -3.01 -5.45
CA PHE A 292 9.44 -3.37 -6.60
C PHE A 292 8.75 -2.90 -7.89
N GLN A 293 9.55 -2.69 -8.93
CA GLN A 293 9.08 -2.29 -10.26
C GLN A 293 10.12 -2.74 -11.29
N ASP A 294 9.80 -2.61 -12.58
CA ASP A 294 10.81 -2.78 -13.62
C ASP A 294 12.00 -1.82 -13.40
N GLY A 295 13.21 -2.28 -13.71
CA GLY A 295 14.47 -1.56 -13.53
C GLY A 295 15.07 -1.00 -14.81
N GLY A 296 14.29 -0.92 -15.89
CA GLY A 296 14.76 -0.56 -17.22
C GLY A 296 15.12 -1.79 -18.04
N THR A 297 14.19 -2.75 -18.14
CA THR A 297 14.29 -3.92 -19.02
C THR A 297 14.55 -3.48 -20.46
N ASN A 298 15.50 -4.14 -21.13
CA ASN A 298 15.74 -3.95 -22.56
C ASN A 298 14.77 -4.82 -23.37
N LEU A 299 14.22 -4.27 -24.44
CA LEU A 299 13.21 -4.89 -25.29
C LEU A 299 13.65 -4.83 -26.76
N ASP A 300 13.69 -5.99 -27.43
CA ASP A 300 13.87 -6.09 -28.88
C ASP A 300 12.50 -6.27 -29.53
N ILE A 301 12.07 -5.28 -30.30
CA ILE A 301 10.68 -5.15 -30.72
C ILE A 301 10.59 -5.15 -32.24
N LYS A 302 9.56 -5.82 -32.74
CA LYS A 302 9.14 -5.79 -34.13
C LYS A 302 7.80 -5.06 -34.25
N LEU A 303 7.79 -3.99 -35.03
CA LEU A 303 6.61 -3.18 -35.31
C LEU A 303 6.00 -3.59 -36.65
N TRP A 304 4.74 -4.00 -36.61
CA TRP A 304 3.96 -4.35 -37.80
C TRP A 304 3.03 -3.20 -38.16
N ASN A 305 3.06 -2.76 -39.42
CA ASN A 305 2.17 -1.70 -39.85
C ASN A 305 0.76 -2.26 -40.09
N LEU A 306 -0.22 -1.76 -39.34
CA LEU A 306 -1.62 -2.15 -39.46
C LEU A 306 -2.26 -1.44 -40.66
N LEU A 307 -1.96 -0.17 -40.91
CA LEU A 307 -2.67 0.61 -41.92
C LEU A 307 -2.14 0.42 -43.34
N ASN A 308 -0.83 0.20 -43.51
CA ASN A 308 -0.15 0.13 -44.80
C ASN A 308 0.56 -1.21 -45.00
N SER A 309 0.83 -1.58 -46.25
CA SER A 309 1.62 -2.76 -46.63
C SER A 309 3.11 -2.42 -46.63
N ASN A 310 3.72 -2.39 -45.44
CA ASN A 310 5.15 -2.12 -45.27
C ASN A 310 5.82 -3.25 -44.50
N ALA A 311 7.08 -3.53 -44.84
CA ALA A 311 7.89 -4.47 -44.09
C ALA A 311 7.99 -4.06 -42.59
N PRO A 312 8.00 -5.04 -41.67
CA PRO A 312 8.04 -4.74 -40.25
C PRO A 312 9.37 -4.07 -39.86
N GLN A 313 9.28 -3.06 -39.01
CA GLN A 313 10.45 -2.33 -38.52
C GLN A 313 10.93 -2.93 -37.20
N LYS A 314 12.25 -3.09 -37.03
CA LYS A 314 12.83 -3.49 -35.74
C LYS A 314 13.26 -2.25 -34.97
N ILE A 315 12.97 -2.23 -33.67
CA ILE A 315 13.43 -1.19 -32.75
C ILE A 315 13.95 -1.84 -31.46
N ASN A 316 14.94 -1.21 -30.85
CA ASN A 316 15.38 -1.56 -29.51
C ASN A 316 14.81 -0.50 -28.57
N ALA A 317 14.18 -0.94 -27.49
CA ALA A 317 13.64 -0.06 -26.48
C ALA A 317 14.07 -0.47 -25.09
N LYS A 318 13.85 0.46 -24.16
CA LYS A 318 14.09 0.24 -22.76
C LYS A 318 12.94 0.82 -21.97
N ILE A 319 12.52 0.12 -20.92
CA ILE A 319 11.50 0.64 -20.01
C ILE A 319 11.99 1.96 -19.38
N PHE A 320 11.05 2.91 -19.25
CA PHE A 320 11.22 4.32 -18.87
C PHE A 320 11.96 5.21 -19.88
N GLU A 321 12.29 4.71 -21.06
CA GLU A 321 12.83 5.52 -22.15
C GLU A 321 11.76 5.89 -23.19
N LYS A 322 12.02 6.98 -23.92
CA LYS A 322 11.16 7.48 -24.99
C LYS A 322 11.84 7.28 -26.33
N ILE A 323 11.09 6.78 -27.31
CA ILE A 323 11.56 6.58 -28.68
C ILE A 323 10.65 7.36 -29.62
N LYS A 324 11.24 8.23 -30.43
CA LYS A 324 10.52 8.92 -31.50
C LYS A 324 10.72 8.13 -32.80
N LEU A 325 9.63 7.78 -33.47
CA LEU A 325 9.68 7.17 -34.80
C LEU A 325 9.49 8.26 -35.86
N ASP A 326 10.49 8.43 -36.74
CA ASP A 326 10.60 9.57 -37.64
C ASP A 326 9.46 9.71 -38.67
N LYS A 327 8.86 8.59 -39.11
CA LYS A 327 7.85 8.60 -40.19
C LYS A 327 6.50 9.14 -39.77
N ASP A 328 6.09 8.90 -38.52
CA ASP A 328 4.74 9.26 -38.03
C ASP A 328 4.79 10.35 -36.94
N GLN A 329 5.99 10.82 -36.61
CA GLN A 329 6.26 11.78 -35.53
C GLN A 329 5.68 11.38 -34.17
N LEU A 330 5.34 10.10 -33.99
CA LEU A 330 4.84 9.54 -32.75
C LEU A 330 5.99 9.28 -31.77
N THR A 331 5.75 9.59 -30.50
CA THR A 331 6.67 9.27 -29.41
C THR A 331 6.11 8.11 -28.61
N TYR A 332 6.87 7.01 -28.56
CA TYR A 332 6.59 5.84 -27.76
C TYR A 332 7.28 6.00 -26.41
N GLU A 333 6.53 5.88 -25.33
CA GLU A 333 7.02 5.91 -23.96
C GLU A 333 6.76 4.50 -23.40
N PHE A 334 7.80 3.72 -23.12
CA PHE A 334 7.66 2.39 -22.56
C PHE A 334 7.62 2.47 -21.04
N ASN A 335 6.54 2.01 -20.42
CA ASN A 335 6.25 2.32 -19.02
C ASN A 335 6.49 1.15 -18.08
N ASP A 336 6.17 -0.07 -18.50
CA ASP A 336 6.26 -1.25 -17.65
C ASP A 336 6.46 -2.52 -18.50
N PHE A 337 7.20 -3.47 -17.96
CA PHE A 337 7.32 -4.83 -18.49
C PHE A 337 6.96 -5.81 -17.39
N ARG A 338 6.03 -6.72 -17.68
CA ARG A 338 5.68 -7.80 -16.76
C ARG A 338 5.92 -9.12 -17.43
N LYS A 339 6.85 -9.90 -16.90
CA LYS A 339 7.15 -11.25 -17.41
C LYS A 339 5.99 -12.23 -17.21
N PHE A 340 5.24 -12.07 -16.12
CA PHE A 340 4.14 -12.94 -15.74
C PHE A 340 2.86 -12.14 -15.54
N ASN A 341 1.77 -12.56 -16.17
CA ASN A 341 0.46 -11.92 -16.06
C ASN A 341 -0.57 -12.98 -15.70
N ILE A 342 -1.13 -12.91 -14.49
CA ILE A 342 -2.08 -13.91 -13.97
C ILE A 342 -3.51 -13.39 -14.21
N LEU A 343 -4.21 -13.96 -15.19
CA LEU A 343 -5.55 -13.51 -15.60
C LEU A 343 -6.61 -14.61 -15.50
N ASN A 344 -7.87 -14.20 -15.35
CA ASN A 344 -9.04 -15.04 -15.54
C ASN A 344 -9.59 -14.79 -16.95
N LEU A 345 -9.57 -15.81 -17.81
CA LEU A 345 -9.94 -15.66 -19.24
C LEU A 345 -11.42 -15.92 -19.52
N LYS A 346 -12.17 -16.50 -18.57
CA LYS A 346 -13.61 -16.76 -18.70
C LYS A 346 -14.38 -16.06 -17.59
N GLU A 347 -15.31 -15.18 -17.97
CA GLU A 347 -16.24 -14.57 -17.03
C GLU A 347 -17.28 -15.58 -16.55
N GLY A 348 -17.62 -15.53 -15.26
CA GLY A 348 -18.69 -16.37 -14.67
C GLY A 348 -18.30 -17.81 -14.30
N VAL A 349 -17.12 -18.30 -14.70
CA VAL A 349 -16.61 -19.63 -14.31
C VAL A 349 -15.48 -19.47 -13.28
N LYS A 350 -15.55 -20.19 -12.15
CA LYS A 350 -14.44 -20.28 -11.18
C LYS A 350 -13.30 -21.15 -11.73
N GLU A 351 -12.64 -20.69 -12.80
CA GLU A 351 -11.37 -21.27 -13.22
C GLU A 351 -10.22 -20.67 -12.40
N LYS A 352 -9.15 -21.46 -12.23
CA LYS A 352 -7.91 -20.95 -11.64
C LYS A 352 -7.29 -19.95 -12.61
N PRO A 353 -6.83 -18.79 -12.13
CA PRO A 353 -6.17 -17.84 -13.00
C PRO A 353 -4.89 -18.47 -13.56
N ARG A 354 -4.54 -18.10 -14.79
CA ARG A 354 -3.39 -18.67 -15.50
C ARG A 354 -2.44 -17.56 -15.90
N ASN A 355 -1.17 -17.89 -15.93
CA ASN A 355 -0.17 -17.00 -16.50
C ASN A 355 -0.34 -16.93 -18.03
N VAL A 356 -0.58 -15.74 -18.57
CA VAL A 356 -0.72 -15.48 -20.02
C VAL A 356 0.57 -15.00 -20.68
N GLY A 357 1.70 -15.08 -19.98
CA GLY A 357 3.01 -14.70 -20.50
C GLY A 357 3.30 -13.20 -20.34
N PRO A 358 4.32 -12.70 -21.04
CA PRO A 358 4.79 -11.34 -20.87
C PRO A 358 3.84 -10.30 -21.45
N SER A 359 3.81 -9.12 -20.82
CA SER A 359 3.10 -7.95 -21.30
C SER A 359 3.98 -6.70 -21.21
N VAL A 360 3.70 -5.75 -22.10
CA VAL A 360 4.35 -4.44 -22.12
C VAL A 360 3.27 -3.38 -22.05
N THR A 361 3.42 -2.45 -21.09
CA THR A 361 2.58 -1.26 -21.01
C THR A 361 3.34 -0.08 -21.56
N TYR A 362 2.74 0.67 -22.46
CA TYR A 362 3.37 1.81 -23.12
C TYR A 362 2.36 2.89 -23.47
N LYS A 363 2.84 4.12 -23.64
CA LYS A 363 2.05 5.24 -24.13
C LYS A 363 2.54 5.68 -25.49
N ILE A 364 1.60 6.01 -26.38
CA ILE A 364 1.91 6.65 -27.65
C ILE A 364 1.43 8.08 -27.57
N ARG A 365 2.34 9.03 -27.77
CA ARG A 365 2.06 10.46 -27.78
C ARG A 365 2.14 11.02 -29.20
N ASN A 366 1.11 11.75 -29.60
CA ASN A 366 1.11 12.47 -30.87
C ASN A 366 1.80 13.84 -30.76
N ASN A 367 1.96 14.54 -31.89
CA ASN A 367 2.57 15.87 -31.93
C ASN A 367 1.83 16.94 -31.12
N SER A 368 0.52 16.77 -30.93
CA SER A 368 -0.31 17.65 -30.10
C SER A 368 -0.11 17.40 -28.59
N GLY A 369 0.74 16.43 -28.21
CA GLY A 369 1.01 16.07 -26.83
C GLY A 369 -0.04 15.15 -26.20
N GLN A 370 -1.09 14.76 -26.92
CA GLN A 370 -2.08 13.80 -26.44
C GLN A 370 -1.47 12.39 -26.41
N ALA A 371 -1.67 11.67 -25.31
CA ALA A 371 -1.14 10.32 -25.13
C ALA A 371 -2.28 9.32 -24.97
N ARG A 372 -2.18 8.20 -25.68
CA ARG A 372 -3.01 7.00 -25.48
C ARG A 372 -2.18 5.93 -24.81
N GLU A 373 -2.80 5.16 -23.92
CA GLU A 373 -2.14 4.09 -23.18
C GLU A 373 -2.51 2.73 -23.76
N TYR A 374 -1.51 1.87 -23.85
CA TYR A 374 -1.59 0.55 -24.43
C TYR A 374 -1.04 -0.50 -23.48
N ILE A 375 -1.66 -1.67 -23.50
CA ILE A 375 -1.13 -2.89 -22.90
C ILE A 375 -1.13 -3.99 -23.95
N SER A 376 0.05 -4.52 -24.27
CA SER A 376 0.20 -5.56 -25.29
C SER A 376 0.70 -6.85 -24.65
N TYR A 377 -0.04 -7.95 -24.85
CA TYR A 377 0.36 -9.28 -24.43
C TYR A 377 1.10 -9.98 -25.56
N GLN A 378 2.25 -10.57 -25.23
CA GLN A 378 3.24 -11.01 -26.23
C GLN A 378 3.14 -12.48 -26.60
N VAL A 379 2.16 -13.20 -26.01
CA VAL A 379 1.88 -14.61 -26.29
C VAL A 379 0.41 -14.71 -26.65
N PRO A 380 0.04 -15.54 -27.65
CA PRO A 380 -1.35 -15.73 -27.99
C PRO A 380 -2.12 -16.36 -26.82
N MET A 381 -3.25 -15.73 -26.47
CA MET A 381 -4.15 -16.19 -25.44
C MET A 381 -5.25 -17.08 -26.02
N LEU A 382 -5.55 -18.17 -25.32
CA LEU A 382 -6.62 -19.08 -25.69
C LEU A 382 -7.96 -18.57 -25.14
N ILE A 383 -8.83 -18.13 -26.04
CA ILE A 383 -10.20 -17.66 -25.76
C ILE A 383 -11.14 -18.52 -26.60
N ASP A 384 -12.09 -19.20 -25.96
CA ASP A 384 -13.08 -20.07 -26.63
C ASP A 384 -12.43 -21.07 -27.62
N ASP A 385 -11.36 -21.74 -27.18
CA ASP A 385 -10.56 -22.71 -27.94
C ASP A 385 -9.87 -22.14 -29.20
N ARG A 386 -9.72 -20.82 -29.27
CA ARG A 386 -9.04 -20.10 -30.34
C ARG A 386 -7.94 -19.23 -29.78
N SER A 387 -6.84 -19.11 -30.51
CA SER A 387 -5.66 -18.39 -30.06
C SER A 387 -5.64 -16.99 -30.64
N PHE A 388 -5.56 -15.97 -29.79
CA PHE A 388 -5.54 -14.56 -30.19
C PHE A 388 -4.37 -13.82 -29.57
N PHE A 389 -3.71 -13.00 -30.38
CA PHE A 389 -2.85 -11.94 -29.92
C PHE A 389 -3.70 -10.75 -29.48
N ILE A 390 -3.47 -10.25 -28.27
CA ILE A 390 -4.34 -9.26 -27.64
C ILE A 390 -3.54 -8.01 -27.30
N SER A 391 -4.06 -6.85 -27.69
CA SER A 391 -3.53 -5.56 -27.28
C SER A 391 -4.67 -4.60 -26.95
N GLY A 392 -4.65 -4.08 -25.73
CA GLY A 392 -5.62 -3.10 -25.23
C GLY A 392 -5.16 -1.68 -25.50
N MET A 393 -6.11 -0.79 -25.78
CA MET A 393 -5.93 0.66 -25.86
C MET A 393 -6.97 1.38 -25.01
N ARG A 394 -6.56 2.44 -24.32
CA ARG A 394 -7.46 3.40 -23.67
C ARG A 394 -6.95 4.83 -23.88
N GLU A 395 -7.87 5.79 -23.98
CA GLU A 395 -7.51 7.19 -24.15
C GLU A 395 -7.15 7.86 -22.82
N THR A 396 -7.89 7.51 -21.76
CA THR A 396 -7.68 8.03 -20.42
C THR A 396 -7.50 6.91 -19.39
N PRO A 397 -6.74 7.11 -18.29
CA PRO A 397 -6.56 6.10 -17.26
C PRO A 397 -7.85 5.64 -16.55
N GLN A 398 -8.92 6.45 -16.64
CA GLN A 398 -10.24 6.16 -16.05
C GLN A 398 -11.09 5.23 -16.92
N GLU A 399 -10.77 5.10 -18.21
CA GLU A 399 -11.47 4.21 -19.13
C GLU A 399 -10.95 2.77 -19.05
N GLU A 400 -11.85 1.83 -19.38
CA GLU A 400 -11.50 0.44 -19.60
C GLU A 400 -10.75 0.28 -20.93
N PHE A 401 -9.85 -0.70 -20.99
CA PHE A 401 -9.13 -1.03 -22.23
C PHE A 401 -10.10 -1.61 -23.27
N LYS A 402 -10.03 -1.07 -24.49
CA LYS A 402 -10.63 -1.66 -25.69
C LYS A 402 -9.59 -2.54 -26.36
N TYR A 403 -9.92 -3.80 -26.60
CA TYR A 403 -8.94 -4.80 -27.03
C TYR A 403 -9.04 -5.11 -28.51
N LEU A 404 -7.92 -4.95 -29.22
CA LEU A 404 -7.69 -5.55 -30.53
C LEU A 404 -7.30 -7.02 -30.34
N LYS A 405 -8.05 -7.92 -31.00
CA LYS A 405 -7.81 -9.36 -30.99
C LYS A 405 -7.42 -9.83 -32.39
N ILE A 406 -6.16 -10.15 -32.60
CA ILE A 406 -5.66 -10.67 -33.88
C ILE A 406 -5.60 -12.20 -33.79
N PRO A 407 -6.26 -12.96 -34.68
CA PRO A 407 -6.19 -14.41 -34.64
C PRO A 407 -4.76 -14.88 -34.92
N ALA A 408 -4.27 -15.83 -34.12
CA ALA A 408 -2.99 -16.47 -34.35
C ALA A 408 -3.11 -17.51 -35.45
N ASP A 409 -2.12 -17.56 -36.33
CA ASP A 409 -2.01 -18.57 -37.39
C ASP A 409 -1.66 -19.96 -36.83
N LYS A 410 -1.61 -20.97 -37.70
CA LYS A 410 -1.24 -22.35 -37.31
C LYS A 410 0.15 -22.48 -36.70
N LYS A 411 1.03 -21.50 -36.89
CA LYS A 411 2.39 -21.43 -36.32
C LYS A 411 2.43 -20.58 -35.04
N GLY A 412 1.28 -20.08 -34.57
CA GLY A 412 1.20 -19.20 -33.40
C GLY A 412 1.73 -17.80 -33.68
N SER A 413 1.61 -17.29 -34.90
CA SER A 413 2.11 -15.96 -35.32
C SER A 413 0.99 -15.08 -35.89
N ILE A 414 1.25 -13.78 -36.02
CA ILE A 414 0.34 -12.82 -36.68
C ILE A 414 0.59 -12.68 -38.19
N ALA A 415 1.60 -13.36 -38.73
CA ALA A 415 2.06 -13.15 -40.11
C ALA A 415 0.97 -13.46 -41.15
N GLU A 416 0.17 -14.51 -40.94
CA GLU A 416 -0.94 -14.85 -41.84
C GLU A 416 -2.00 -13.75 -41.87
N PHE A 417 -2.33 -13.16 -40.71
CA PHE A 417 -3.25 -12.02 -40.63
C PHE A 417 -2.68 -10.80 -41.37
N ILE A 418 -1.40 -10.46 -41.14
CA ILE A 418 -0.76 -9.32 -41.83
C ILE A 418 -0.76 -9.54 -43.34
N SER A 419 -0.43 -10.74 -43.80
CA SER A 419 -0.44 -11.10 -45.21
C SER A 419 -1.85 -11.02 -45.81
N PHE A 420 -2.87 -11.52 -45.09
CA PHE A 420 -4.26 -11.43 -45.54
C PHE A 420 -4.79 -9.99 -45.58
N LYS A 421 -4.40 -9.17 -44.60
CA LYS A 421 -4.66 -7.72 -44.58
C LYS A 421 -4.07 -7.02 -45.82
N GLU A 422 -2.85 -7.36 -46.22
CA GLU A 422 -2.24 -6.82 -47.44
C GLU A 422 -3.05 -7.22 -48.69
N ALA A 423 -3.58 -8.44 -48.73
CA ALA A 423 -4.46 -8.89 -49.81
C ALA A 423 -5.79 -8.11 -49.84
N LEU A 424 -6.39 -7.86 -48.67
CA LEU A 424 -7.60 -7.03 -48.53
C LEU A 424 -7.35 -5.60 -49.04
N GLN A 425 -6.14 -5.04 -48.84
CA GLN A 425 -5.80 -3.69 -49.28
C GLN A 425 -5.39 -3.61 -50.76
N ASN A 426 -5.25 -4.74 -51.45
CA ASN A 426 -4.83 -4.79 -52.84
C ASN A 426 -6.01 -4.64 -53.79
N LYS A 427 -6.19 -3.43 -54.33
CA LYS A 427 -7.27 -3.09 -55.26
C LYS A 427 -7.34 -4.01 -56.49
N ILE A 428 -6.20 -4.42 -57.04
CA ILE A 428 -6.14 -5.29 -58.22
C ILE A 428 -6.69 -6.68 -57.89
N LEU A 429 -6.39 -7.21 -56.70
CA LEU A 429 -6.93 -8.49 -56.25
C LEU A 429 -8.44 -8.40 -56.00
N ILE A 430 -8.92 -7.30 -55.40
CA ILE A 430 -10.37 -7.08 -55.20
C ILE A 430 -11.11 -7.07 -56.53
N GLU A 431 -10.63 -6.31 -57.53
CA GLU A 431 -11.25 -6.22 -58.86
C GLU A 431 -11.30 -7.59 -59.55
N MET A 432 -10.21 -8.37 -59.45
CA MET A 432 -10.16 -9.73 -59.98
C MET A 432 -11.17 -10.66 -59.29
N VAL A 433 -11.29 -10.60 -57.96
CA VAL A 433 -12.24 -11.40 -57.19
C VAL A 433 -13.69 -11.01 -57.49
N ALA A 434 -13.99 -9.71 -57.58
CA ALA A 434 -15.31 -9.20 -57.96
C ALA A 434 -15.74 -9.74 -59.33
N LYS A 435 -14.85 -9.69 -60.32
CA LYS A 435 -15.08 -10.24 -61.65
C LYS A 435 -15.29 -11.77 -61.63
N LYS A 436 -14.52 -12.50 -60.82
CA LYS A 436 -14.69 -13.95 -60.66
C LYS A 436 -16.06 -14.28 -60.05
N MET A 437 -16.45 -13.59 -58.99
CA MET A 437 -17.75 -13.78 -58.32
C MET A 437 -18.93 -13.44 -59.24
N ALA A 438 -18.84 -12.37 -60.03
CA ALA A 438 -19.85 -12.00 -61.02
C ALA A 438 -20.05 -13.08 -62.08
N ASN A 439 -18.94 -13.66 -62.56
CA ASN A 439 -18.97 -14.75 -63.55
C ASN A 439 -19.57 -16.05 -62.99
N GLN A 440 -19.35 -16.36 -61.71
CA GLN A 440 -19.87 -17.58 -61.08
C GLN A 440 -21.35 -17.45 -60.66
N SER A 441 -21.79 -16.25 -60.29
CA SER A 441 -23.13 -16.01 -59.75
C SER A 441 -24.22 -15.88 -60.82
N VAL A 442 -23.86 -15.42 -62.04
CA VAL A 442 -24.82 -15.22 -63.14
C VAL A 442 -24.73 -16.38 -64.15
N LYS A 443 -25.44 -17.48 -63.86
CA LYS A 443 -25.65 -18.60 -64.80
C LYS A 443 -26.73 -18.27 -65.84
N SER A 444 -26.48 -17.36 -66.77
CA SER A 444 -27.17 -17.33 -68.09
C SER A 444 -26.58 -16.27 -69.02
N ASN A 445 -26.67 -16.52 -70.31
CA ASN A 445 -25.73 -16.03 -71.31
C ASN A 445 -25.99 -14.62 -71.89
N ASN A 446 -26.82 -13.73 -71.31
CA ASN A 446 -27.20 -12.50 -72.05
C ASN A 446 -27.35 -11.16 -71.29
N ASN A 447 -27.15 -11.06 -69.96
CA ASN A 447 -27.25 -9.76 -69.28
C ASN A 447 -25.88 -9.29 -68.76
N LEU A 448 -25.04 -8.80 -69.68
CA LEU A 448 -23.77 -8.13 -69.38
C LEU A 448 -23.92 -7.02 -68.34
N SER A 449 -25.02 -6.26 -68.40
CA SER A 449 -25.34 -5.18 -67.45
C SER A 449 -25.51 -5.68 -66.00
N VAL A 450 -26.14 -6.84 -65.80
CA VAL A 450 -26.36 -7.41 -64.45
C VAL A 450 -25.06 -7.95 -63.88
N LYS A 451 -24.22 -8.59 -64.70
CA LYS A 451 -22.88 -9.03 -64.30
C LYS A 451 -22.02 -7.83 -63.87
N GLN A 452 -22.03 -6.77 -64.66
CA GLN A 452 -21.28 -5.55 -64.39
C GLN A 452 -21.78 -4.84 -63.12
N SER A 453 -23.09 -4.69 -62.94
CA SER A 453 -23.66 -4.11 -61.73
C SER A 453 -23.33 -4.91 -60.46
N PHE A 454 -23.29 -6.25 -60.55
CA PHE A 454 -22.86 -7.10 -59.44
C PHE A 454 -21.37 -6.94 -59.14
N GLU A 455 -20.51 -6.94 -60.17
CA GLU A 455 -19.07 -6.67 -60.03
C GLU A 455 -18.81 -5.31 -59.37
N ASP A 456 -19.47 -4.25 -59.84
CA ASP A 456 -19.40 -2.90 -59.26
C ASP A 456 -19.85 -2.88 -57.79
N SER A 457 -20.88 -3.66 -57.45
CA SER A 457 -21.38 -3.78 -56.07
C SER A 457 -20.36 -4.45 -55.15
N VAL A 458 -19.74 -5.56 -55.59
CA VAL A 458 -18.68 -6.23 -54.82
C VAL A 458 -17.48 -5.30 -54.63
N ASN A 459 -17.02 -4.64 -55.70
CA ASN A 459 -15.92 -3.67 -55.63
C ASN A 459 -16.23 -2.54 -54.65
N LYS A 460 -17.42 -1.96 -54.71
CA LYS A 460 -17.85 -0.87 -53.81
C LYS A 460 -17.89 -1.33 -52.35
N ILE A 461 -18.50 -2.48 -52.07
CA ILE A 461 -18.63 -3.01 -50.70
C ILE A 461 -17.25 -3.34 -50.12
N MET A 462 -16.39 -4.02 -50.88
CA MET A 462 -15.04 -4.34 -50.43
C MET A 462 -14.20 -3.08 -50.22
N THR A 463 -14.31 -2.08 -51.10
CA THR A 463 -13.62 -0.78 -50.94
C THR A 463 -14.06 -0.09 -49.63
N LEU A 464 -15.37 -0.04 -49.37
CA LEU A 464 -15.91 0.55 -48.14
C LEU A 464 -15.39 -0.17 -46.88
N PHE A 465 -15.32 -1.50 -46.93
CA PHE A 465 -14.77 -2.30 -45.83
C PHE A 465 -13.28 -2.05 -45.64
N VAL A 466 -12.50 -1.96 -46.72
CA VAL A 466 -11.05 -1.72 -46.65
C VAL A 466 -10.73 -0.34 -46.05
N GLU A 467 -11.58 0.66 -46.29
CA GLU A 467 -11.39 2.04 -45.80
C GLU A 467 -11.70 2.23 -44.32
N GLY A 468 -12.56 1.42 -43.70
CA GLY A 468 -12.94 1.62 -42.29
C GLY A 468 -13.70 0.47 -41.64
N GLY A 469 -13.52 -0.74 -42.13
CA GLY A 469 -14.09 -1.97 -41.58
C GLY A 469 -15.62 -2.01 -41.62
N PHE A 470 -16.20 -2.74 -40.67
CA PHE A 470 -17.65 -2.88 -40.54
C PHE A 470 -18.35 -1.57 -40.12
N SER A 471 -17.63 -0.64 -39.48
CA SER A 471 -18.17 0.68 -39.11
C SER A 471 -18.54 1.50 -40.35
N ASN A 472 -17.69 1.54 -41.38
CA ASN A 472 -18.01 2.22 -42.64
C ASN A 472 -19.15 1.53 -43.40
N ILE A 473 -19.23 0.19 -43.34
CA ILE A 473 -20.33 -0.57 -43.93
C ILE A 473 -21.67 -0.19 -43.26
N ALA A 474 -21.71 -0.18 -41.93
CA ALA A 474 -22.89 0.21 -41.16
C ALA A 474 -23.32 1.64 -41.49
N GLN A 475 -22.37 2.59 -41.52
CA GLN A 475 -22.64 3.99 -41.85
C GLN A 475 -23.16 4.15 -43.28
N ASN A 476 -22.63 3.38 -44.24
CA ASN A 476 -23.11 3.41 -45.62
C ASN A 476 -24.56 2.93 -45.73
N ILE A 477 -24.89 1.82 -45.06
CA ILE A 477 -26.26 1.29 -45.00
C ILE A 477 -27.19 2.31 -44.35
N ASP A 478 -26.76 2.94 -43.27
CA ASP A 478 -27.58 3.90 -42.55
C ASP A 478 -27.95 5.13 -43.37
N ASN A 479 -27.03 5.61 -44.20
CA ASN A 479 -27.20 6.80 -45.03
C ASN A 479 -27.90 6.53 -46.36
N ASN A 480 -27.71 5.34 -46.95
CA ASN A 480 -28.12 5.08 -48.34
C ASN A 480 -29.26 4.07 -48.47
N ILE A 481 -29.62 3.33 -47.41
CA ILE A 481 -30.64 2.28 -47.45
C ILE A 481 -31.87 2.66 -46.60
N PRO A 482 -33.10 2.59 -47.16
CA PRO A 482 -34.33 2.82 -46.42
C PRO A 482 -34.48 1.91 -45.18
N ALA A 483 -35.09 2.43 -44.10
CA ALA A 483 -35.17 1.76 -42.80
C ALA A 483 -35.77 0.33 -42.85
N ASN A 484 -36.73 0.09 -43.73
CA ASN A 484 -37.39 -1.21 -43.93
C ASN A 484 -36.53 -2.25 -44.67
N GLU A 485 -35.42 -1.85 -45.28
CA GLU A 485 -34.52 -2.72 -46.05
C GLU A 485 -33.14 -2.91 -45.40
N LYS A 486 -32.82 -2.14 -44.35
CA LYS A 486 -31.50 -2.15 -43.69
C LYS A 486 -31.06 -3.55 -43.25
N GLU A 487 -31.93 -4.32 -42.59
CA GLU A 487 -31.58 -5.66 -42.10
C GLU A 487 -31.21 -6.61 -43.25
N LYS A 488 -31.96 -6.57 -44.35
CA LYS A 488 -31.65 -7.37 -45.55
C LYS A 488 -30.35 -6.92 -46.21
N ALA A 489 -30.12 -5.61 -46.27
CA ALA A 489 -28.88 -5.05 -46.82
C ALA A 489 -27.66 -5.45 -45.98
N VAL A 490 -27.75 -5.42 -44.64
CA VAL A 490 -26.69 -5.90 -43.74
C VAL A 490 -26.34 -7.35 -44.03
N GLN A 491 -27.35 -8.23 -44.06
CA GLN A 491 -27.12 -9.65 -44.34
C GLN A 491 -26.49 -9.88 -45.73
N ALA A 492 -26.93 -9.13 -46.74
CA ALA A 492 -26.38 -9.21 -48.09
C ALA A 492 -24.93 -8.71 -48.15
N TYR A 493 -24.61 -7.58 -47.52
CA TYR A 493 -23.28 -6.98 -47.53
C TYR A 493 -22.28 -7.85 -46.77
N LEU A 494 -22.64 -8.36 -45.59
CA LEU A 494 -21.81 -9.29 -44.83
C LEU A 494 -21.51 -10.56 -45.64
N LYS A 495 -22.52 -11.12 -46.32
CA LYS A 495 -22.34 -12.29 -47.17
C LYS A 495 -21.43 -12.04 -48.37
N ILE A 496 -21.51 -10.84 -48.97
CA ILE A 496 -20.60 -10.44 -50.05
C ILE A 496 -19.17 -10.34 -49.51
N ILE A 497 -18.97 -9.67 -48.37
CA ILE A 497 -17.65 -9.52 -47.74
C ILE A 497 -17.07 -10.89 -47.41
N ASP A 498 -17.83 -11.80 -46.79
CA ASP A 498 -17.38 -13.14 -46.44
C ASP A 498 -16.93 -13.93 -47.68
N ILE A 499 -17.77 -14.00 -48.72
CA ILE A 499 -17.45 -14.77 -49.93
C ILE A 499 -16.25 -14.17 -50.67
N ALA A 500 -16.22 -12.84 -50.81
CA ALA A 500 -15.11 -12.15 -51.46
C ALA A 500 -13.80 -12.33 -50.68
N SER A 501 -13.86 -12.28 -49.35
CA SER A 501 -12.71 -12.47 -48.47
C SER A 501 -12.16 -13.90 -48.52
N ILE A 502 -13.03 -14.91 -48.60
CA ILE A 502 -12.60 -16.31 -48.82
C ILE A 502 -11.92 -16.45 -50.18
N GLU A 503 -12.46 -15.83 -51.23
CA GLU A 503 -11.87 -15.89 -52.56
C GLU A 503 -10.54 -15.14 -52.65
N LEU A 504 -10.43 -13.98 -51.98
CA LEU A 504 -9.17 -13.24 -51.82
C LEU A 504 -8.12 -14.07 -51.08
N TYR A 505 -8.50 -14.67 -49.96
CA TYR A 505 -7.61 -15.51 -49.16
C TYR A 505 -7.09 -16.70 -49.99
N LYS A 506 -7.99 -17.41 -50.70
CA LYS A 506 -7.58 -18.51 -51.60
C LYS A 506 -6.59 -18.05 -52.66
N ASN A 507 -6.87 -16.92 -53.32
CA ASN A 507 -6.02 -16.42 -54.39
C ASN A 507 -4.63 -16.02 -53.87
N HIS A 508 -4.59 -15.29 -52.75
CA HIS A 508 -3.36 -14.77 -52.16
C HIS A 508 -2.44 -15.89 -51.64
N PHE A 509 -3.01 -16.92 -51.04
CA PHE A 509 -2.26 -18.07 -50.51
C PHE A 509 -2.15 -19.25 -51.49
N TYR A 510 -2.58 -19.08 -52.75
CA TYR A 510 -2.57 -20.11 -53.79
C TYR A 510 -3.27 -21.43 -53.41
N LEU A 511 -4.41 -21.33 -52.72
CA LEU A 511 -5.18 -22.48 -52.23
C LEU A 511 -6.32 -22.86 -53.19
N SER A 512 -6.58 -24.15 -53.28
CA SER A 512 -7.75 -24.72 -53.96
C SER A 512 -8.99 -24.76 -53.06
N ASP A 513 -10.18 -24.92 -53.65
CA ASP A 513 -11.44 -25.01 -52.88
C ASP A 513 -11.47 -26.17 -51.88
N LYS A 514 -10.69 -27.23 -52.10
CA LYS A 514 -10.61 -28.38 -51.19
C LYS A 514 -9.72 -28.14 -49.97
N GLU A 515 -8.87 -27.10 -50.02
CA GLU A 515 -7.91 -26.77 -48.95
C GLU A 515 -8.47 -25.77 -47.94
N ILE A 516 -9.61 -25.14 -48.23
CA ILE A 516 -10.34 -24.29 -47.29
C ILE A 516 -11.27 -25.15 -46.43
N ASP A 517 -10.83 -25.46 -45.21
CA ASP A 517 -11.64 -26.13 -44.21
C ASP A 517 -12.45 -25.13 -43.35
N GLN A 518 -13.28 -25.64 -42.43
CA GLN A 518 -14.06 -24.80 -41.52
C GLN A 518 -13.17 -23.94 -40.60
N SER A 519 -11.95 -24.38 -40.28
CA SER A 519 -11.04 -23.62 -39.41
C SER A 519 -10.47 -22.41 -40.14
N ALA A 520 -10.14 -22.56 -41.43
CA ALA A 520 -9.71 -21.48 -42.31
C ALA A 520 -10.82 -20.44 -42.50
N ILE A 521 -12.07 -20.88 -42.74
CA ILE A 521 -13.22 -19.96 -42.83
C ILE A 521 -13.39 -19.15 -41.55
N ARG A 522 -13.30 -19.80 -40.38
CA ARG A 522 -13.37 -19.11 -39.09
C ARG A 522 -12.20 -18.14 -38.89
N PHE A 523 -10.98 -18.53 -39.26
CA PHE A 523 -9.82 -17.63 -39.21
C PHE A 523 -10.04 -16.38 -40.07
N ILE A 524 -10.57 -16.54 -41.28
CA ILE A 524 -10.88 -15.41 -42.18
C ILE A 524 -11.91 -14.47 -41.53
N GLN A 525 -12.98 -15.01 -40.94
CA GLN A 525 -13.99 -14.21 -40.25
C GLN A 525 -13.41 -13.47 -39.03
N GLU A 526 -12.61 -14.16 -38.22
CA GLU A 526 -11.88 -13.56 -37.09
C GLU A 526 -10.90 -12.48 -37.56
N ALA A 527 -10.22 -12.70 -38.68
CA ALA A 527 -9.30 -11.74 -39.30
C ALA A 527 -10.04 -10.52 -39.86
N LEU A 528 -11.25 -10.67 -40.40
CA LEU A 528 -12.08 -9.53 -40.83
C LEU A 528 -12.52 -8.68 -39.64
N ASN A 529 -12.89 -9.31 -38.52
CA ASN A 529 -13.19 -8.59 -37.28
C ASN A 529 -11.93 -7.85 -36.78
N ALA A 530 -10.79 -8.52 -36.70
CA ALA A 530 -9.51 -7.90 -36.34
C ALA A 530 -9.13 -6.75 -37.29
N TYR A 531 -9.42 -6.90 -38.59
CA TYR A 531 -9.21 -5.85 -39.59
C TYR A 531 -10.08 -4.63 -39.29
N SER A 532 -11.36 -4.83 -38.96
CA SER A 532 -12.26 -3.75 -38.58
C SER A 532 -11.83 -3.06 -37.28
N ASP A 533 -11.40 -3.84 -36.27
CA ASP A 533 -11.03 -3.30 -34.96
C ASP A 533 -9.72 -2.50 -35.00
N MET A 534 -8.85 -2.71 -35.99
CA MET A 534 -7.60 -1.96 -36.11
C MET A 534 -7.81 -0.45 -36.27
N PHE A 535 -8.92 -0.02 -36.89
CA PHE A 535 -9.26 1.39 -37.06
C PHE A 535 -9.59 2.07 -35.72
N LEU A 536 -10.05 1.29 -34.74
CA LEU A 536 -10.32 1.76 -33.38
C LEU A 536 -9.11 1.66 -32.46
N PHE A 537 -8.05 0.95 -32.86
CA PHE A 537 -6.82 0.77 -32.06
C PHE A 537 -6.01 2.07 -31.90
N GLY A 538 -6.17 3.02 -32.82
CA GLY A 538 -5.63 4.37 -32.69
C GLY A 538 -4.12 4.49 -32.85
N SER A 539 -3.42 3.40 -33.22
CA SER A 539 -2.00 3.36 -33.56
C SER A 539 -1.81 2.69 -34.92
N PRO A 540 -0.93 3.21 -35.80
CA PRO A 540 -0.61 2.56 -37.07
C PRO A 540 0.25 1.30 -36.91
N TYR A 541 0.82 1.05 -35.73
CA TYR A 541 1.69 -0.10 -35.50
C TYR A 541 1.15 -1.04 -34.42
N TYR A 542 1.25 -2.34 -34.71
CA TYR A 542 1.14 -3.41 -33.74
C TYR A 542 2.53 -3.82 -33.23
N PHE A 543 2.60 -4.04 -31.93
CA PHE A 543 3.83 -4.33 -31.20
C PHE A 543 4.01 -5.84 -31.00
N GLU A 544 5.15 -6.39 -31.43
CA GLU A 544 5.56 -7.76 -31.12
C GLU A 544 6.94 -7.74 -30.43
N LEU A 545 7.02 -8.29 -29.22
CA LEU A 545 8.26 -8.49 -28.49
C LEU A 545 8.97 -9.73 -29.01
N THR A 546 10.17 -9.55 -29.57
CA THR A 546 10.98 -10.65 -30.10
C THR A 546 11.97 -11.21 -29.08
N ASN A 547 12.52 -10.37 -28.22
CA ASN A 547 13.45 -10.74 -27.16
C ASN A 547 13.48 -9.67 -26.07
N TYR A 548 13.96 -10.01 -24.87
CA TYR A 548 14.11 -9.07 -23.77
C TYR A 548 15.23 -9.47 -22.80
N GLU A 549 15.84 -8.48 -22.16
CA GLU A 549 16.76 -8.65 -21.03
C GLU A 549 16.13 -7.99 -19.80
N GLN A 550 15.49 -8.80 -18.96
CA GLN A 550 14.76 -8.34 -17.79
C GLN A 550 15.72 -7.71 -16.78
N LYS A 551 15.33 -6.55 -16.26
CA LYS A 551 15.97 -5.90 -15.11
C LYS A 551 14.90 -5.48 -14.14
N GLU A 552 15.08 -5.81 -12.88
CA GLU A 552 14.18 -5.40 -11.81
C GLU A 552 14.76 -4.20 -11.06
N ALA A 553 13.88 -3.53 -10.31
CA ALA A 553 14.26 -2.50 -9.36
C ALA A 553 13.59 -2.75 -8.02
N SER A 554 14.36 -2.57 -6.95
CA SER A 554 13.87 -2.64 -5.59
C SER A 554 13.46 -1.25 -5.11
N GLY A 555 12.23 -1.12 -4.65
CA GLY A 555 11.75 0.00 -3.86
C GLY A 555 12.12 -0.21 -2.40
N LEU A 556 13.02 0.63 -1.91
CA LEU A 556 13.54 0.62 -0.55
C LEU A 556 12.98 1.79 0.24
N GLN A 557 12.51 1.51 1.46
CA GLN A 557 12.15 2.55 2.41
C GLN A 557 13.24 2.65 3.48
N LEU A 558 13.85 3.82 3.60
CA LEU A 558 14.86 4.14 4.58
C LEU A 558 14.24 4.96 5.71
N THR A 559 14.37 4.46 6.93
CA THR A 559 13.78 5.09 8.11
C THR A 559 14.84 5.30 9.19
N LYS A 560 14.93 6.52 9.71
CA LYS A 560 15.67 6.86 10.93
C LYS A 560 14.66 7.30 11.99
N SER A 561 14.48 6.49 13.04
CA SER A 561 13.45 6.69 14.07
C SER A 561 14.04 6.58 15.49
N PRO A 562 14.72 7.63 16.00
CA PRO A 562 15.29 7.62 17.35
C PRO A 562 14.24 7.50 18.46
N GLY A 563 12.98 7.87 18.19
CA GLY A 563 11.86 7.80 19.12
C GLY A 563 11.35 6.38 19.37
N GLN A 564 11.60 5.44 18.46
CA GLN A 564 11.07 4.06 18.52
C GLN A 564 11.38 3.36 19.85
N PHE A 565 12.63 3.45 20.32
CA PHE A 565 13.03 2.86 21.60
C PHE A 565 12.24 3.44 22.78
N TRP A 566 12.09 4.77 22.81
CA TRP A 566 11.36 5.47 23.86
C TRP A 566 9.88 5.10 23.86
N VAL A 567 9.25 4.97 22.69
CA VAL A 567 7.85 4.53 22.59
C VAL A 567 7.67 3.13 23.19
N TYR A 568 8.57 2.19 22.92
CA TYR A 568 8.51 0.85 23.53
C TYR A 568 8.72 0.88 25.04
N LEU A 569 9.71 1.64 25.51
CA LEU A 569 9.99 1.80 26.94
C LEU A 569 8.79 2.42 27.69
N GLY A 570 8.22 3.48 27.14
CA GLY A 570 7.05 4.14 27.71
C GLY A 570 5.80 3.25 27.67
N SER A 571 5.62 2.45 26.62
CA SER A 571 4.54 1.45 26.54
C SER A 571 4.68 0.38 27.62
N LEU A 572 5.88 -0.15 27.83
CA LEU A 572 6.16 -1.09 28.93
C LEU A 572 5.86 -0.47 30.29
N SER A 573 6.31 0.77 30.53
CA SER A 573 6.01 1.52 31.76
C SER A 573 4.50 1.69 31.96
N LEU A 574 3.75 2.00 30.90
CA LEU A 574 2.30 2.16 30.94
C LEU A 574 1.61 0.85 31.34
N VAL A 575 2.01 -0.29 30.75
CA VAL A 575 1.50 -1.62 31.08
C VAL A 575 1.78 -1.96 32.56
N LEU A 576 3.01 -1.77 33.02
CA LEU A 576 3.40 -2.00 34.42
C LEU A 576 2.62 -1.09 35.39
N GLY A 577 2.35 0.15 34.98
CA GLY A 577 1.60 1.12 35.76
C GLY A 577 0.13 0.71 35.94
N ILE A 578 -0.53 0.34 34.85
CA ILE A 578 -1.91 -0.16 34.86
C ILE A 578 -2.00 -1.44 35.69
N PHE A 579 -1.08 -2.39 35.46
CA PHE A 579 -1.02 -3.64 36.23
C PHE A 579 -0.90 -3.37 37.74
N SER A 580 0.02 -2.48 38.12
CA SER A 580 0.23 -2.11 39.52
C SER A 580 -1.02 -1.49 40.16
N MET A 581 -1.76 -0.64 39.44
CA MET A 581 -2.97 -0.01 39.97
C MET A 581 -4.16 -0.96 40.09
N ILE A 582 -4.29 -1.93 39.19
CA ILE A 582 -5.43 -2.86 39.14
C ILE A 582 -5.24 -4.06 40.09
N TYR A 583 -4.06 -4.68 40.07
CA TYR A 583 -3.85 -5.98 40.72
C TYR A 583 -3.20 -5.90 42.10
N LEU A 584 -2.40 -4.85 42.38
CA LEU A 584 -1.83 -4.65 43.71
C LEU A 584 -2.86 -3.93 44.58
N HIS A 585 -3.03 -4.38 45.82
CA HIS A 585 -4.00 -3.82 46.76
C HIS A 585 -3.29 -3.38 48.04
N GLU A 586 -3.36 -2.09 48.35
CA GLU A 586 -2.84 -1.53 49.59
C GLU A 586 -3.72 -1.96 50.76
N ARG A 587 -3.14 -2.67 51.74
CA ARG A 587 -3.78 -3.08 53.00
C ARG A 587 -3.00 -2.46 54.17
N LYS A 588 -3.70 -1.72 55.02
CA LYS A 588 -3.16 -1.17 56.27
C LYS A 588 -3.93 -1.74 57.44
N LEU A 589 -3.21 -2.18 58.45
CA LEU A 589 -3.76 -2.70 59.69
C LEU A 589 -3.10 -1.98 60.86
N TRP A 590 -3.93 -1.55 61.80
CA TRP A 590 -3.52 -1.01 63.08
C TRP A 590 -4.07 -1.88 64.19
N LEU A 591 -3.23 -2.27 65.12
CA LEU A 591 -3.60 -2.98 66.33
C LEU A 591 -3.11 -2.18 67.53
N LEU A 592 -4.03 -1.60 68.29
CA LEU A 592 -3.75 -0.92 69.55
C LEU A 592 -4.05 -1.87 70.71
N ILE A 593 -3.05 -2.17 71.53
CA ILE A 593 -3.18 -2.98 72.74
C ILE A 593 -3.10 -2.03 73.93
N LYS A 594 -4.13 -2.03 74.78
CA LYS A 594 -4.25 -1.09 75.89
C LYS A 594 -3.56 -1.60 77.15
N ALA A 595 -2.87 -0.73 77.87
CA ALA A 595 -2.22 -1.06 79.15
C ALA A 595 -3.22 -1.54 80.23
N LYS A 596 -4.42 -0.94 80.24
CA LYS A 596 -5.51 -1.27 81.17
C LYS A 596 -6.38 -2.47 80.73
N GLY A 597 -5.96 -3.17 79.68
CA GLY A 597 -6.69 -4.30 79.10
C GLY A 597 -7.61 -3.90 77.95
N GLY A 598 -7.70 -4.77 76.96
CA GLY A 598 -8.45 -4.57 75.72
C GLY A 598 -7.55 -4.28 74.52
N ALA A 599 -8.06 -4.57 73.32
CA ALA A 599 -7.36 -4.29 72.06
C ALA A 599 -8.32 -3.79 70.99
N ILE A 600 -7.82 -2.94 70.09
CA ILE A 600 -8.58 -2.41 68.94
C ILE A 600 -7.82 -2.77 67.67
N ILE A 601 -8.49 -3.50 66.77
CA ILE A 601 -8.00 -3.77 65.42
C ILE A 601 -8.74 -2.82 64.49
N ALA A 602 -8.03 -2.10 63.64
CA ALA A 602 -8.61 -1.33 62.54
C ALA A 602 -7.90 -1.72 61.24
N VAL A 603 -8.66 -1.95 60.19
CA VAL A 603 -8.11 -2.28 58.87
C VAL A 603 -8.65 -1.30 57.83
N SER A 604 -7.78 -0.88 56.92
CA SER A 604 -8.14 -0.01 55.81
C SER A 604 -7.53 -0.53 54.53
N SER A 605 -8.26 -0.33 53.44
CA SER A 605 -7.75 -0.49 52.09
C SER A 605 -8.26 0.63 51.22
N ASN A 606 -7.53 0.91 50.15
CA ASN A 606 -7.93 1.86 49.12
C ASN A 606 -9.03 1.32 48.20
N ARG A 607 -9.23 0.00 48.14
CA ARG A 607 -10.37 -0.64 47.45
C ARG A 607 -11.12 -1.53 48.44
N LYS A 608 -12.41 -1.24 48.61
CA LYS A 608 -13.34 -1.99 49.47
C LYS A 608 -14.14 -2.98 48.62
N ASN A 609 -13.49 -4.03 48.17
CA ASN A 609 -14.05 -5.11 47.35
C ASN A 609 -14.29 -6.38 48.20
N ILE A 610 -15.00 -7.38 47.65
CA ILE A 610 -15.38 -8.61 48.41
C ILE A 610 -14.14 -9.31 48.99
N ASP A 611 -13.03 -9.35 48.26
CA ASP A 611 -11.76 -9.92 48.73
C ASP A 611 -11.24 -9.20 49.98
N PHE A 612 -11.44 -7.89 50.08
CA PHE A 612 -11.07 -7.13 51.28
C PHE A 612 -11.90 -7.53 52.50
N GLU A 613 -13.21 -7.78 52.32
CA GLU A 613 -14.08 -8.23 53.41
C GLU A 613 -13.69 -9.61 53.92
N LEU A 614 -13.35 -10.53 53.01
CA LEU A 614 -12.86 -11.87 53.35
C LEU A 614 -11.51 -11.80 54.08
N ASP A 615 -10.57 -11.02 53.55
CA ASP A 615 -9.27 -10.78 54.18
C ASP A 615 -9.42 -10.16 55.58
N TYR A 616 -10.28 -9.14 55.73
CA TYR A 616 -10.56 -8.49 57.00
C TYR A 616 -11.08 -9.49 58.03
N LYS A 617 -12.08 -10.31 57.65
CA LYS A 617 -12.63 -11.35 58.53
C LYS A 617 -11.54 -12.36 58.93
N LYS A 618 -10.76 -12.86 57.97
CA LYS A 618 -9.68 -13.83 58.20
C LYS A 618 -8.63 -13.29 59.16
N VAL A 619 -8.09 -12.10 58.88
CA VAL A 619 -7.01 -11.48 59.67
C VAL A 619 -7.51 -11.09 61.05
N SER A 620 -8.71 -10.50 61.16
CA SER A 620 -9.28 -10.10 62.46
C SER A 620 -9.61 -11.30 63.34
N LEU A 621 -10.12 -12.40 62.77
CA LEU A 621 -10.36 -13.64 63.51
C LEU A 621 -9.05 -14.29 63.97
N ALA A 622 -8.02 -14.32 63.12
CA ALA A 622 -6.72 -14.87 63.48
C ALA A 622 -6.06 -14.07 64.60
N ILE A 623 -6.06 -12.73 64.52
CA ILE A 623 -5.53 -11.86 65.57
C ILE A 623 -6.35 -12.00 66.85
N LYS A 624 -7.69 -12.08 66.77
CA LYS A 624 -8.56 -12.33 67.93
C LYS A 624 -8.19 -13.63 68.64
N LYS A 625 -7.96 -14.73 67.90
CA LYS A 625 -7.52 -16.03 68.45
C LYS A 625 -6.11 -16.01 69.07
N ILE A 626 -5.25 -15.06 68.69
CA ILE A 626 -3.91 -14.92 69.25
C ILE A 626 -3.94 -14.08 70.54
N ILE A 627 -4.89 -13.15 70.65
CA ILE A 627 -5.03 -12.19 71.75
C ILE A 627 -5.90 -12.74 72.89
N GLN A 628 -6.94 -13.52 72.57
CA GLN A 628 -7.81 -14.22 73.53
C GLN A 628 -7.25 -15.59 73.86
#